data_AF-A0A936IF43-F1
#
_entry.id   AF-A0A936IF43-F1
#
_cell.length_a   1.000
_cell.length_b   1.000
_cell.length_c   1.000
_cell.angle_alpha   90.00
_cell.angle_beta   90.00
_cell.angle_gamma   90.00
#
_symmetry.space_group_name_H-M   'P 1'
#
loop_
_entity.id
_entity.type
_entity.pdbx_description
1 polymer ?
#
loop_
_entity_poly.entity_id
_entity_poly.type
_entity_poly.pdbx_seq_one_letter_code
_entity_poly.pdbx_strand_id
1 'polypeptide(L)'
;MNHTFNGGCTNGNCLQDGDRVCDTPPDNSASFAPCNTNSCNTDIPDLPDDNSNYMDYTSCGPVHFTDGQRNRMIAALETTRKSLISSNGCLPPGNYDAAALELSLQGSVCTDSLCPKLKIRNDGSKSFSTLDINYQLNGIPQSPYVWNGILIPGQSQVIDLPCIPIPQGNHSLSVTLGNPDNQPDFYPQNNILQYAFEILKNLN
;
A
#
# COMPACT_ATOMS: atom_id res chain seq x y z
N MET A 1 5.56 -16.78 -0.25
CA MET A 1 5.73 -18.13 -0.84
C MET A 1 7.21 -18.43 -0.78
N ASN A 2 7.58 -19.66 -0.43
CA ASN A 2 8.98 -20.06 -0.30
C ASN A 2 9.44 -20.67 -1.62
N HIS A 3 10.75 -20.77 -1.82
CA HIS A 3 11.32 -21.55 -2.91
C HIS A 3 11.02 -23.05 -2.71
N THR A 4 10.92 -23.82 -3.80
CA THR A 4 10.70 -25.28 -3.76
C THR A 4 11.75 -25.99 -2.91
N PHE A 5 13.02 -25.62 -3.07
CA PHE A 5 14.14 -26.16 -2.29
C PHE A 5 14.25 -25.63 -0.85
N ASN A 6 13.33 -24.77 -0.39
CA ASN A 6 13.39 -24.21 0.95
C ASN A 6 13.22 -25.31 2.00
N GLY A 7 14.17 -25.46 2.92
CA GLY A 7 14.11 -26.50 3.96
C GLY A 7 14.63 -27.88 3.51
N GLY A 8 15.10 -28.01 2.26
CA GLY A 8 15.73 -29.23 1.75
C GLY A 8 14.80 -30.45 1.75
N CYS A 9 15.39 -31.63 1.90
CA CYS A 9 14.67 -32.91 1.90
C CYS A 9 13.89 -33.22 3.20
N THR A 10 13.65 -32.27 4.10
CA THR A 10 12.84 -32.59 5.29
C THR A 10 11.36 -32.49 4.91
N ASN A 11 10.61 -33.58 5.02
CA ASN A 11 9.20 -33.63 4.65
C ASN A 11 8.34 -34.51 5.59
N GLY A 12 8.54 -34.39 6.91
CA GLY A 12 7.75 -35.15 7.90
C GLY A 12 6.32 -34.63 8.03
N ASN A 13 6.15 -33.31 7.89
CA ASN A 13 4.87 -32.64 7.73
C ASN A 13 5.01 -31.49 6.73
N CYS A 14 4.59 -31.72 5.49
CA CYS A 14 4.65 -30.75 4.39
C CYS A 14 3.90 -29.42 4.62
N LEU A 15 3.09 -29.30 5.68
CA LEU A 15 2.47 -28.01 6.06
C LEU A 15 3.38 -27.16 6.97
N GLN A 16 4.43 -27.75 7.54
CA GLN A 16 5.37 -27.12 8.47
C GLN A 16 6.80 -27.10 7.92
N ASP A 17 7.20 -28.21 7.30
CA ASP A 17 8.50 -28.43 6.71
C ASP A 17 8.56 -27.90 5.27
N GLY A 18 9.77 -27.94 4.68
CA GLY A 18 9.98 -27.58 3.29
C GLY A 18 9.54 -26.16 2.94
N ASP A 19 8.98 -26.02 1.75
CA ASP A 19 8.37 -24.77 1.28
C ASP A 19 6.99 -24.51 1.92
N ARG A 20 6.46 -25.48 2.68
CA ARG A 20 5.13 -25.56 3.31
C ARG A 20 3.98 -25.80 2.33
N VAL A 21 4.22 -26.54 1.26
CA VAL A 21 3.23 -26.94 0.27
C VAL A 21 3.34 -28.45 0.03
N CYS A 22 2.21 -29.16 0.17
CA CYS A 22 2.21 -30.63 0.13
C CYS A 22 2.18 -31.25 -1.27
N ASP A 23 1.88 -30.45 -2.30
CA ASP A 23 1.88 -30.90 -3.69
C ASP A 23 3.11 -30.41 -4.48
N THR A 24 4.10 -29.87 -3.78
CA THR A 24 5.46 -29.67 -4.29
C THR A 24 6.37 -30.74 -3.67
N PRO A 25 7.03 -31.59 -4.49
CA PRO A 25 8.00 -32.56 -3.99
C PRO A 25 9.12 -31.88 -3.18
N PRO A 26 9.67 -32.55 -2.15
CA PRO A 26 10.81 -32.04 -1.39
C PRO A 26 12.01 -31.89 -2.31
N ASP A 27 12.73 -30.78 -2.17
CA ASP A 27 13.78 -30.39 -3.10
C ASP A 27 14.98 -29.84 -2.31
N ASN A 28 16.18 -30.22 -2.70
CA ASN A 28 17.45 -29.75 -2.14
C ASN A 28 18.40 -29.25 -3.24
N SER A 29 17.86 -29.02 -4.43
CA SER A 29 18.56 -28.57 -5.63
C SER A 29 18.46 -27.05 -5.75
N ALA A 30 19.29 -26.34 -4.98
CA ALA A 30 19.15 -24.89 -4.80
C ALA A 30 19.25 -24.02 -6.08
N SER A 31 19.81 -24.51 -7.19
CA SER A 31 19.89 -23.75 -8.45
C SER A 31 20.34 -24.58 -9.66
N PHE A 32 19.73 -24.33 -10.82
CA PHE A 32 20.06 -24.83 -12.17
C PHE A 32 20.29 -26.33 -12.24
N ALA A 33 19.53 -27.11 -11.46
CA ALA A 33 19.54 -28.55 -11.55
C ALA A 33 19.12 -29.00 -12.95
N PRO A 34 19.69 -30.10 -13.47
CA PRO A 34 19.18 -30.73 -14.68
C PRO A 34 17.68 -31.03 -14.56
N CYS A 35 16.93 -30.86 -15.65
CA CYS A 35 15.51 -31.16 -15.63
C CYS A 35 15.27 -32.65 -15.33
N ASN A 36 14.23 -32.93 -14.56
CA ASN A 36 13.90 -34.26 -13.99
C ASN A 36 14.90 -34.78 -12.94
N THR A 37 15.69 -33.89 -12.32
CA THR A 37 16.46 -34.26 -11.11
C THR A 37 15.48 -34.66 -10.00
N ASN A 38 15.88 -35.66 -9.21
CA ASN A 38 15.23 -35.97 -7.95
C ASN A 38 16.29 -35.92 -6.84
N SER A 39 16.29 -34.84 -6.07
CA SER A 39 17.30 -34.57 -5.05
C SER A 39 16.95 -35.15 -3.68
N CYS A 40 15.68 -35.53 -3.49
CA CYS A 40 15.13 -36.03 -2.24
C CYS A 40 14.35 -37.33 -2.47
N ASN A 41 13.93 -37.99 -1.40
CA ASN A 41 13.14 -39.24 -1.44
C ASN A 41 12.27 -39.40 -0.20
N THR A 42 11.89 -38.27 0.40
CA THR A 42 11.18 -38.19 1.70
C THR A 42 9.68 -38.03 1.55
N ASP A 43 9.19 -38.00 0.32
CA ASP A 43 7.79 -38.02 -0.11
C ASP A 43 7.36 -39.43 -0.54
N ILE A 44 6.05 -39.68 -0.54
CA ILE A 44 5.44 -40.96 -0.93
C ILE A 44 4.18 -40.68 -1.77
N PRO A 45 4.15 -41.04 -3.06
CA PRO A 45 5.25 -41.61 -3.85
C PRO A 45 6.44 -40.64 -3.96
N ASP A 46 7.64 -41.19 -4.20
CA ASP A 46 8.87 -40.43 -4.48
C ASP A 46 8.77 -39.79 -5.87
N LEU A 47 8.68 -38.46 -5.92
CA LEU A 47 8.52 -37.67 -7.15
C LEU A 47 9.78 -36.85 -7.44
N PRO A 48 10.15 -36.64 -8.72
CA PRO A 48 11.22 -35.72 -9.07
C PRO A 48 11.00 -34.30 -8.56
N ASP A 49 12.09 -33.56 -8.34
CA ASP A 49 12.04 -32.14 -7.99
C ASP A 49 11.22 -31.39 -9.05
N ASP A 50 10.30 -30.52 -8.62
CA ASP A 50 9.45 -29.75 -9.54
C ASP A 50 10.20 -28.53 -10.12
N ASN A 51 11.24 -28.81 -10.90
CA ASN A 51 12.06 -27.83 -11.61
C ASN A 51 11.30 -27.10 -12.75
N SER A 52 10.00 -27.35 -12.93
CA SER A 52 9.11 -26.55 -13.79
C SER A 52 8.23 -25.56 -13.01
N ASN A 53 8.35 -25.56 -11.68
CA ASN A 53 7.66 -24.62 -10.80
C ASN A 53 8.25 -23.21 -10.90
N TYR A 54 7.40 -22.17 -10.88
CA TYR A 54 7.87 -20.78 -10.84
C TYR A 54 8.67 -20.41 -9.58
N MET A 55 8.55 -21.20 -8.50
CA MET A 55 9.28 -20.97 -7.26
C MET A 55 10.66 -21.63 -7.22
N ASP A 56 11.05 -22.34 -8.28
CA ASP A 56 12.39 -22.95 -8.43
C ASP A 56 13.36 -22.01 -9.15
N TYR A 57 14.66 -22.17 -8.91
CA TYR A 57 15.74 -21.51 -9.66
C TYR A 57 16.28 -22.42 -10.76
N THR A 58 15.45 -22.60 -11.79
CA THR A 58 15.63 -23.59 -12.85
C THR A 58 15.92 -22.96 -14.22
N SER A 59 16.59 -23.71 -15.11
CA SER A 59 16.65 -23.42 -16.55
C SER A 59 15.63 -24.22 -17.37
N CYS A 60 14.77 -25.01 -16.73
CA CYS A 60 13.84 -25.95 -17.38
C CYS A 60 12.57 -25.30 -17.94
N GLY A 61 12.51 -23.96 -17.96
CA GLY A 61 11.36 -23.21 -18.44
C GLY A 61 10.18 -23.35 -17.47
N PRO A 62 10.15 -22.56 -16.38
CA PRO A 62 9.06 -22.67 -15.42
C PRO A 62 7.72 -22.28 -16.05
N VAL A 63 6.67 -23.05 -15.77
CA VAL A 63 5.36 -22.93 -16.44
C VAL A 63 4.16 -22.90 -15.48
N HIS A 64 4.32 -23.32 -14.22
CA HIS A 64 3.17 -23.44 -13.31
C HIS A 64 3.47 -23.09 -11.84
N PHE A 65 2.36 -22.89 -11.12
CA PHE A 65 2.25 -23.04 -9.68
C PHE A 65 1.39 -24.26 -9.40
N THR A 66 1.58 -24.89 -8.24
CA THR A 66 0.72 -26.00 -7.78
C THR A 66 -0.60 -25.49 -7.17
N ASP A 67 -1.54 -26.40 -6.93
CA ASP A 67 -2.81 -26.05 -6.29
C ASP A 67 -2.59 -25.68 -4.80
N GLY A 68 -1.65 -26.32 -4.12
CA GLY A 68 -1.24 -25.97 -2.77
C GLY A 68 -0.58 -24.59 -2.69
N GLN A 69 0.24 -24.23 -3.68
CA GLN A 69 0.76 -22.87 -3.81
C GLN A 69 -0.36 -21.85 -4.03
N ARG A 70 -1.35 -22.14 -4.89
CA ARG A 70 -2.55 -21.29 -5.06
C ARG A 70 -3.29 -21.08 -3.73
N ASN A 71 -3.51 -22.14 -2.95
CA ASN A 71 -4.18 -22.03 -1.66
C ASN A 71 -3.43 -21.09 -0.71
N ARG A 72 -2.09 -21.12 -0.71
CA ARG A 72 -1.29 -20.18 0.08
C ARG A 72 -1.35 -18.75 -0.45
N MET A 73 -1.45 -18.54 -1.76
CA MET A 73 -1.69 -17.21 -2.34
C MET A 73 -3.03 -16.64 -1.87
N ILE A 74 -4.10 -17.44 -1.91
CA ILE A 74 -5.43 -17.05 -1.44
C ILE A 74 -5.40 -16.73 0.06
N ALA A 75 -4.81 -17.61 0.89
CA ALA A 75 -4.67 -17.36 2.32
C ALA A 75 -3.88 -16.06 2.60
N ALA A 76 -2.85 -15.73 1.81
CA ALA A 76 -2.14 -14.47 1.95
C ALA A 76 -3.03 -13.27 1.65
N LEU A 77 -3.86 -13.33 0.60
CA LEU A 77 -4.86 -12.31 0.27
C LEU A 77 -5.90 -12.16 1.38
N GLU A 78 -6.39 -13.25 1.96
CA GLU A 78 -7.45 -13.20 2.98
C GLU A 78 -6.95 -12.76 4.36
N THR A 79 -5.64 -12.86 4.62
CA THR A 79 -5.03 -12.55 5.92
C THR A 79 -4.15 -11.31 5.85
N THR A 80 -2.88 -11.48 5.50
CA THR A 80 -1.83 -10.44 5.55
C THR A 80 -1.99 -9.35 4.48
N ARG A 81 -2.71 -9.64 3.39
CA ARG A 81 -2.92 -8.74 2.25
C ARG A 81 -4.39 -8.44 1.99
N LYS A 82 -5.22 -8.46 3.04
CA LYS A 82 -6.67 -8.25 2.93
C LYS A 82 -7.06 -6.92 2.28
N SER A 83 -6.21 -5.90 2.36
CA SER A 83 -6.40 -4.61 1.67
C SER A 83 -6.45 -4.74 0.14
N LEU A 84 -5.83 -5.78 -0.44
CA LEU A 84 -5.87 -6.03 -1.88
C LEU A 84 -7.23 -6.57 -2.34
N ILE A 85 -7.97 -7.28 -1.48
CA ILE A 85 -9.29 -7.83 -1.80
C ILE A 85 -10.32 -6.71 -1.96
N SER A 86 -10.27 -5.71 -1.08
CA SER A 86 -11.15 -4.54 -1.12
C SER A 86 -10.54 -3.36 -1.89
N SER A 87 -9.49 -3.60 -2.68
CA SER A 87 -8.86 -2.54 -3.45
C SER A 87 -9.77 -2.09 -4.59
N ASN A 88 -9.79 -0.79 -4.85
CA ASN A 88 -10.46 -0.21 -6.01
C ASN A 88 -9.70 -0.42 -7.33
N GLY A 89 -8.66 -1.27 -7.36
CA GLY A 89 -7.85 -1.48 -8.56
C GLY A 89 -8.61 -1.99 -9.79
N CYS A 90 -9.79 -2.58 -9.61
CA CYS A 90 -10.68 -3.00 -10.70
C CYS A 90 -11.73 -1.94 -11.09
N LEU A 91 -11.83 -0.84 -10.34
CA LEU A 91 -12.69 0.28 -10.69
C LEU A 91 -11.89 1.24 -11.58
N PRO A 92 -12.37 1.58 -12.79
CA PRO A 92 -11.74 2.62 -13.57
C PRO A 92 -11.77 3.94 -12.79
N PRO A 93 -10.74 4.79 -12.90
CA PRO A 93 -10.74 6.09 -12.23
C PRO A 93 -11.94 6.92 -12.71
N GLY A 94 -12.60 7.59 -11.77
CA GLY A 94 -13.66 8.55 -12.09
C GLY A 94 -13.16 9.71 -12.94
N ASN A 95 -14.07 10.57 -13.40
CA ASN A 95 -13.66 11.76 -14.16
C ASN A 95 -12.83 12.73 -13.28
N TYR A 96 -13.32 13.03 -12.08
CA TYR A 96 -12.68 13.95 -11.14
C TYR A 96 -12.55 13.26 -9.78
N ASP A 97 -11.32 13.07 -9.31
CA ASP A 97 -10.99 12.36 -8.07
C ASP A 97 -9.70 12.97 -7.51
N ALA A 98 -9.81 13.68 -6.39
CA ALA A 98 -8.70 14.35 -5.73
C ALA A 98 -8.36 13.62 -4.43
N ALA A 99 -7.17 13.04 -4.38
CA ALA A 99 -6.68 12.29 -3.23
C ALA A 99 -5.80 13.15 -2.33
N ALA A 100 -6.04 13.10 -1.02
CA ALA A 100 -5.16 13.66 0.00
C ALA A 100 -4.11 12.61 0.38
N LEU A 101 -2.83 12.88 0.08
CA LEU A 101 -1.76 11.90 0.28
C LEU A 101 -1.03 12.07 1.61
N GLU A 102 -0.73 13.32 1.98
CA GLU A 102 0.10 13.60 3.15
C GLU A 102 -0.21 14.99 3.70
N LEU A 103 -0.25 15.10 5.03
CA LEU A 103 -0.33 16.36 5.75
C LEU A 103 0.94 16.49 6.60
N SER A 104 1.79 17.44 6.23
CA SER A 104 3.06 17.71 6.91
C SER A 104 2.97 19.04 7.64
N LEU A 105 3.36 19.05 8.91
CA LEU A 105 3.43 20.26 9.72
C LEU A 105 4.88 20.74 9.72
N GLN A 106 5.21 21.75 8.90
CA GLN A 106 6.53 22.39 8.98
C GLN A 106 6.51 23.42 10.11
N GLY A 107 7.19 23.09 11.21
CA GLY A 107 7.35 23.97 12.35
C GLY A 107 7.91 23.17 13.52
N SER A 108 8.98 23.68 14.13
CA SER A 108 9.32 23.26 15.49
C SER A 108 8.10 23.53 16.37
N VAL A 109 7.87 22.63 17.32
CA VAL A 109 6.76 22.54 18.27
C VAL A 109 6.77 23.69 19.30
N CYS A 110 7.10 24.90 18.83
CA CYS A 110 7.66 26.04 19.54
C CYS A 110 7.26 27.36 18.84
N THR A 111 6.14 27.36 18.12
CA THR A 111 5.62 28.51 17.36
C THR A 111 4.17 28.79 17.78
N ASP A 112 3.77 30.06 17.76
CA ASP A 112 2.38 30.47 18.04
C ASP A 112 1.47 30.33 16.80
N SER A 113 2.00 29.77 15.71
CA SER A 113 1.33 29.61 14.42
C SER A 113 1.78 28.34 13.72
N LEU A 114 0.83 27.64 13.12
CA LEU A 114 1.00 26.40 12.38
C LEU A 114 0.82 26.66 10.89
N CYS A 115 1.80 26.32 10.05
CA CYS A 115 1.71 26.46 8.58
C CYS A 115 1.78 25.08 7.90
N PRO A 116 0.63 24.39 7.71
CA PRO A 116 0.61 23.03 7.17
C PRO A 116 0.97 22.98 5.69
N LYS A 117 1.54 21.85 5.25
CA LYS A 117 1.72 21.49 3.85
C LYS A 117 0.88 20.27 3.53
N LEU A 118 0.08 20.37 2.47
CA LEU A 118 -0.78 19.29 2.02
C LEU A 118 -0.28 18.78 0.69
N LYS A 119 0.01 17.47 0.61
CA LYS A 119 0.27 16.79 -0.65
C LYS A 119 -1.04 16.21 -1.19
N ILE A 120 -1.42 16.62 -2.39
CA ILE A 120 -2.58 16.12 -3.11
C ILE A 120 -2.16 15.37 -4.38
N ARG A 121 -3.05 14.54 -4.93
CA ARG A 121 -2.89 13.87 -6.22
C ARG A 121 -4.21 13.83 -6.97
N ASN A 122 -4.16 13.87 -8.30
CA ASN A 122 -5.31 13.59 -9.14
C ASN A 122 -5.38 12.08 -9.41
N ASP A 123 -6.32 11.38 -8.77
CA ASP A 123 -6.60 9.95 -9.01
C ASP A 123 -7.67 9.75 -10.10
N GLY A 124 -8.18 10.85 -10.66
CA GLY A 124 -9.17 10.86 -11.72
C GLY A 124 -8.56 10.78 -13.12
N SER A 125 -9.45 10.64 -14.10
CA SER A 125 -9.11 10.55 -15.52
C SER A 125 -9.11 11.89 -16.26
N LYS A 126 -9.66 12.96 -15.67
CA LYS A 126 -9.60 14.32 -16.20
C LYS A 126 -8.69 15.20 -15.33
N SER A 127 -8.00 16.13 -15.97
CA SER A 127 -7.33 17.22 -15.24
C SER A 127 -8.37 18.11 -14.57
N PHE A 128 -8.01 18.68 -13.41
CA PHE A 128 -8.77 19.76 -12.79
C PHE A 128 -7.87 20.95 -12.45
N SER A 129 -8.49 22.11 -12.31
CA SER A 129 -7.82 23.40 -12.10
C SER A 129 -8.17 24.09 -10.78
N THR A 130 -9.30 23.74 -10.18
CA THR A 130 -9.70 24.22 -8.86
C THR A 130 -9.99 23.07 -7.92
N LEU A 131 -9.74 23.25 -6.62
CA LEU A 131 -10.09 22.27 -5.59
C LEU A 131 -10.43 22.98 -4.27
N ASP A 132 -11.55 22.61 -3.66
CA ASP A 132 -11.92 23.10 -2.34
C ASP A 132 -11.17 22.32 -1.26
N ILE A 133 -10.53 23.04 -0.34
CA ILE A 133 -9.77 22.50 0.77
C ILE A 133 -10.35 23.06 2.06
N ASN A 134 -11.07 22.21 2.78
CA ASN A 134 -11.62 22.52 4.10
C ASN A 134 -10.71 21.92 5.17
N TYR A 135 -10.51 22.64 6.28
CA TYR A 135 -9.71 22.13 7.39
C TYR A 135 -10.29 22.57 8.73
N GLN A 136 -10.08 21.75 9.75
CA GLN A 136 -10.57 21.98 11.10
C GLN A 136 -9.44 21.80 12.11
N LEU A 137 -9.33 22.75 13.04
CA LEU A 137 -8.43 22.66 14.18
C LEU A 137 -9.24 22.26 15.41
N ASN A 138 -8.94 21.11 16.01
CA ASN A 138 -9.66 20.56 17.16
C ASN A 138 -11.18 20.41 16.91
N GLY A 139 -11.56 20.06 15.68
CA GLY A 139 -12.97 19.96 15.27
C GLY A 139 -13.66 21.30 15.02
N ILE A 140 -12.94 22.43 15.13
CA ILE A 140 -13.45 23.77 14.82
C ILE A 140 -13.08 24.11 13.37
N PRO A 141 -14.07 24.32 12.49
CA PRO A 141 -13.83 24.73 11.10
C PRO A 141 -13.02 26.02 11.01
N GLN A 142 -12.03 26.00 10.13
CA GLN A 142 -11.23 27.16 9.77
C GLN A 142 -11.71 27.75 8.44
N SER A 143 -11.15 28.89 8.03
CA SER A 143 -11.49 29.50 6.74
C SER A 143 -11.14 28.55 5.58
N PRO A 144 -12.09 28.25 4.68
CA PRO A 144 -11.83 27.37 3.55
C PRO A 144 -10.77 27.98 2.62
N TYR A 145 -10.01 27.11 1.97
CA TYR A 145 -9.01 27.48 0.97
C TYR A 145 -9.35 26.88 -0.38
N VAL A 146 -9.37 27.69 -1.43
CA VAL A 146 -9.56 27.20 -2.80
C VAL A 146 -8.21 27.16 -3.48
N TRP A 147 -7.72 25.96 -3.76
CA TRP A 147 -6.51 25.78 -4.55
C TRP A 147 -6.81 26.08 -6.02
N ASN A 148 -5.89 26.78 -6.69
CA ASN A 148 -5.95 27.08 -8.11
C ASN A 148 -4.64 26.63 -8.78
N GLY A 149 -4.72 25.89 -9.88
CA GLY A 149 -3.58 25.38 -10.62
C GLY A 149 -4.02 24.51 -11.79
N ILE A 150 -3.19 23.55 -12.19
CA ILE A 150 -3.59 22.46 -13.10
C ILE A 150 -2.96 21.18 -12.55
N LEU A 151 -3.79 20.19 -12.23
CA LEU A 151 -3.34 18.87 -11.80
C LEU A 151 -3.82 17.83 -12.81
N ILE A 152 -2.90 17.27 -13.59
CA ILE A 152 -3.21 16.25 -14.59
C ILE A 152 -3.34 14.85 -13.94
N PRO A 153 -4.00 13.87 -14.58
CA PRO A 153 -4.14 12.53 -14.04
C PRO A 153 -2.81 11.91 -13.57
N GLY A 154 -2.81 11.35 -12.36
CA GLY A 154 -1.65 10.76 -11.70
C GLY A 154 -0.62 11.75 -11.14
N GLN A 155 -0.75 13.05 -11.43
CA GLN A 155 0.17 14.06 -10.92
C GLN A 155 -0.11 14.37 -9.45
N SER A 156 0.96 14.54 -8.67
CA SER A 156 0.90 15.06 -7.31
C SER A 156 1.46 16.47 -7.20
N GLN A 157 0.95 17.23 -6.23
CA GLN A 157 1.45 18.55 -5.89
C GLN A 157 1.42 18.77 -4.37
N VAL A 158 2.41 19.50 -3.87
CA VAL A 158 2.42 20.00 -2.49
C VAL A 158 1.91 21.44 -2.48
N ILE A 159 0.97 21.72 -1.58
CA ILE A 159 0.33 23.01 -1.39
C ILE A 159 0.71 23.53 0.00
N ASP A 160 1.19 24.76 0.07
CA ASP A 160 1.35 25.47 1.34
C ASP A 160 -0.03 26.02 1.76
N LEU A 161 -0.56 25.52 2.88
CA LEU A 161 -1.85 25.98 3.41
C LEU A 161 -1.66 27.26 4.26
N PRO A 162 -2.73 28.07 4.42
CA PRO A 162 -2.68 29.24 5.29
C PRO A 162 -2.24 28.88 6.71
N CYS A 163 -1.45 29.76 7.33
CA CYS A 163 -1.03 29.55 8.71
C CYS A 163 -2.18 29.83 9.70
N ILE A 164 -2.31 28.99 10.71
CA ILE A 164 -3.36 29.04 11.72
C ILE A 164 -2.71 29.38 13.08
N PRO A 165 -3.15 30.45 13.77
CA PRO A 165 -2.73 30.70 15.15
C PRO A 165 -3.09 29.53 16.04
N ILE A 166 -2.15 29.05 16.84
CA ILE A 166 -2.34 27.84 17.64
C ILE A 166 -1.75 28.00 19.03
N PRO A 167 -2.52 27.73 20.11
CA PRO A 167 -1.98 27.78 21.45
C PRO A 167 -1.08 26.56 21.73
N GLN A 168 -0.42 26.59 22.88
CA GLN A 168 0.28 25.43 23.40
C GLN A 168 -0.73 24.31 23.77
N GLY A 169 -0.35 23.06 23.52
CA GLY A 169 -1.10 21.88 23.95
C GLY A 169 -1.23 20.83 22.87
N ASN A 170 -2.12 19.87 23.12
CA ASN A 170 -2.45 18.82 22.15
C ASN A 170 -3.50 19.32 21.17
N HIS A 171 -3.26 19.06 19.89
CA HIS A 171 -4.09 19.50 18.79
C HIS A 171 -4.32 18.38 17.78
N SER A 172 -5.41 18.51 17.03
CA SER A 172 -5.73 17.68 15.87
C SER A 172 -6.10 18.60 14.71
N LEU A 173 -5.42 18.43 13.59
CA LEU A 173 -5.76 19.07 12.32
C LEU A 173 -6.41 18.03 11.42
N SER A 174 -7.61 18.30 10.92
CA SER A 174 -8.22 17.52 9.84
C SER A 174 -8.30 18.36 8.57
N VAL A 175 -8.10 17.72 7.43
CA VAL A 175 -8.24 18.31 6.10
C VAL A 175 -9.18 17.44 5.28
N THR A 176 -10.05 18.07 4.49
CA THR A 176 -10.98 17.42 3.58
C THR A 176 -10.96 18.14 2.24
N LEU A 177 -10.69 17.37 1.18
CA LEU A 177 -10.73 17.81 -0.20
C LEU A 177 -12.15 17.70 -0.76
N GLY A 178 -12.51 18.56 -1.71
CA GLY A 178 -13.76 18.42 -2.45
C GLY A 178 -13.86 19.29 -3.68
N ASN A 179 -14.91 19.04 -4.46
CA ASN A 179 -15.33 19.85 -5.61
C ASN A 179 -14.22 20.16 -6.65
N PRO A 180 -13.43 19.17 -7.13
CA PRO A 180 -12.51 19.39 -8.25
C PRO A 180 -13.26 19.98 -9.46
N ASP A 181 -12.88 21.18 -9.91
CA ASP A 181 -13.59 21.97 -10.95
C ASP A 181 -15.12 22.08 -10.72
N ASN A 182 -15.54 22.23 -9.46
CA ASN A 182 -16.95 22.27 -9.03
C ASN A 182 -17.75 20.99 -9.34
N GLN A 183 -17.07 19.86 -9.54
CA GLN A 183 -17.68 18.55 -9.76
C GLN A 183 -17.59 17.68 -8.50
N PRO A 184 -18.56 16.80 -8.25
CA PRO A 184 -18.43 15.82 -7.17
C PRO A 184 -17.17 14.98 -7.34
N ASP A 185 -16.47 14.79 -6.22
CA ASP A 185 -15.34 13.87 -6.17
C ASP A 185 -15.84 12.42 -6.31
N PHE A 186 -15.18 11.63 -7.14
CA PHE A 186 -15.55 10.25 -7.41
C PHE A 186 -15.30 9.30 -6.23
N TYR A 187 -14.25 9.54 -5.43
CA TYR A 187 -13.89 8.65 -4.33
C TYR A 187 -13.67 9.39 -2.99
N PRO A 188 -14.76 9.87 -2.34
CA PRO A 188 -14.69 10.70 -1.13
C PRO A 188 -13.88 10.14 0.06
N GLN A 189 -13.57 8.85 0.07
CA GLN A 189 -12.82 8.20 1.15
C GLN A 189 -11.31 8.52 1.09
N ASN A 190 -10.76 8.94 -0.05
CA ASN A 190 -9.35 9.36 -0.16
C ASN A 190 -9.18 10.88 0.06
N ASN A 191 -10.25 11.61 0.36
CA ASN A 191 -10.26 13.07 0.50
C ASN A 191 -9.83 13.56 1.89
N ILE A 192 -9.72 12.66 2.88
CA ILE A 192 -9.64 13.02 4.30
C ILE A 192 -8.28 12.62 4.88
N LEU A 193 -7.62 13.58 5.52
CA LEU A 193 -6.48 13.35 6.39
C LEU A 193 -6.73 13.94 7.77
N GLN A 194 -6.30 13.23 8.81
CA GLN A 194 -6.29 13.72 10.18
C GLN A 194 -4.92 13.49 10.79
N TYR A 195 -4.39 14.52 11.44
CA TYR A 195 -3.08 14.49 12.07
C TYR A 195 -3.17 15.07 13.49
N ALA A 196 -2.76 14.27 14.47
CA ALA A 196 -2.66 14.69 15.86
C ALA A 196 -1.21 15.08 16.18
N PHE A 197 -1.03 16.17 16.91
CA PHE A 197 0.28 16.74 17.25
C PHE A 197 0.21 17.52 18.56
N GLU A 198 1.39 17.84 19.11
CA GLU A 198 1.52 18.66 20.31
C GLU A 198 2.32 19.92 19.96
N ILE A 199 1.92 21.06 20.54
CA ILE A 199 2.68 22.31 20.58
C ILE A 199 3.24 22.45 22.00
N LEU A 200 4.56 22.45 22.16
CA LEU A 200 5.26 22.55 23.45
C LEU A 200 5.60 24.02 23.76
N LYS A 201 5.88 24.28 25.03
CA LYS A 201 6.33 25.60 25.48
C LYS A 201 7.77 25.83 25.03
N ASN A 202 8.06 27.02 24.49
CA ASN A 202 9.44 27.51 24.48
C ASN A 202 9.90 27.68 25.94
N LEU A 203 10.83 26.81 26.36
CA LEU A 203 11.56 27.02 27.61
C LEU A 203 12.57 28.13 27.33
N ASN A 204 12.25 29.36 27.75
CA ASN A 204 13.21 30.46 27.83
C ASN A 204 14.37 30.12 28.77
#